data_AF-A0A7X7UTF5-F1
#
_entry.id   AF-A0A7X7UTF5-F1
#
_cell.length_a   1.000
_cell.length_b   1.000
_cell.length_c   1.000
_cell.angle_alpha   90.00
_cell.angle_beta   90.00
_cell.angle_gamma   90.00
#
_symmetry.space_group_name_H-M   'P 1'
#
loop_
_entity.id
_entity.type
_entity.pdbx_description
1 polymer ?
#
loop_
_entity_poly.entity_id
_entity_poly.type
_entity_poly.pdbx_seq_one_letter_code
_entity_poly.pdbx_strand_id
1 'polypeptide(L)' 'MLKLTNISKRWEGFTLKDITLTVGKGDYFILLGPSGAGKSV' A
#
# COMPACT_ATOMS: atom_id res chain seq x y z
N MET A 1 -2.63 8.71 -12.95
CA MET A 1 -1.98 9.11 -11.70
C MET A 1 -2.77 8.49 -10.58
N LEU A 2 -2.14 7.65 -9.76
CA LEU A 2 -2.74 7.02 -8.58
C LEU A 2 -2.10 7.66 -7.35
N LYS A 3 -2.91 8.07 -6.37
CA LYS A 3 -2.44 8.70 -5.14
C LYS A 3 -3.22 8.15 -3.94
N LEU A 4 -2.48 7.65 -2.96
CA LEU A 4 -2.94 7.25 -1.63
C LEU A 4 -2.33 8.24 -0.63
N THR A 5 -3.15 8.75 0.28
CA THR A 5 -2.69 9.73 1.28
C THR A 5 -3.20 9.30 2.66
N ASN A 6 -2.27 9.08 3.60
CA ASN A 6 -2.55 8.70 4.99
C ASN A 6 -3.55 7.56 5.14
N ILE A 7 -3.41 6.50 4.34
CA ILE A 7 -4.29 5.33 4.43
C ILE A 7 -3.88 4.48 5.62
N SER A 8 -4.85 4.25 6.52
CA SER A 8 -4.73 3.35 7.65
C SER A 8 -5.89 2.36 7.61
N LYS A 9 -5.60 1.07 7.79
CA LYS A 9 -6.63 0.02 7.83
C LYS A 9 -6.19 -1.10 8.75
N ARG A 10 -7.09 -1.51 9.64
CA ARG A 10 -6.85 -2.55 10.63
C ARG A 10 -7.72 -3.76 10.32
N TRP A 11 -7.09 -4.93 10.29
CA TRP A 11 -7.72 -6.23 10.29
C TRP A 11 -7.31 -6.99 11.56
N GLU A 12 -7.86 -8.18 11.73
CA GLU A 12 -7.37 -9.09 12.77
C GLU A 12 -5.94 -9.55 12.41
N GLY A 13 -4.98 -9.22 13.27
CA GLY A 13 -3.57 -9.63 13.12
C GLY A 13 -2.74 -8.81 12.11
N PHE A 14 -3.32 -7.86 11.38
CA PHE A 14 -2.59 -7.04 10.40
C PHE A 14 -3.07 -5.58 10.39
N THR A 15 -2.15 -4.65 10.16
CA THR A 15 -2.48 -3.21 10.11
C THR A 15 -1.62 -2.49 9.10
N LEU A 16 -2.27 -1.78 8.17
CA LEU A 16 -1.64 -0.68 7.43
C LEU A 16 -1.76 0.58 8.27
N LYS A 17 -0.65 1.29 8.44
CA LYS A 17 -0.59 2.52 9.23
C LYS A 17 0.05 3.63 8.42
N ASP A 18 -0.71 4.70 8.20
CA ASP A 18 -0.30 5.97 7.62
C ASP A 18 0.44 5.84 6.28
N ILE A 19 -0.07 4.99 5.40
CA ILE A 19 0.52 4.73 4.08
C ILE A 19 0.21 5.88 3.12
N THR A 20 1.25 6.47 2.56
CA THR A 20 1.18 7.46 1.48
C THR A 20 1.99 6.94 0.28
N LEU A 21 1.34 6.87 -0.89
CA LEU A 21 1.93 6.35 -2.12
C LEU A 21 1.45 7.19 -3.29
N THR A 22 2.35 7.52 -4.21
CA THR A 22 1.99 8.14 -5.49
C THR A 22 2.61 7.34 -6.63
N VAL A 23 1.81 7.01 -7.63
CA VAL A 23 2.24 6.37 -8.88
C VAL A 23 1.89 7.31 -10.03
N GLY A 24 2.93 7.73 -10.76
CA GLY A 24 2.84 8.62 -11.90
C GLY A 24 2.14 7.98 -13.10
N LYS A 25 1.89 8.78 -14.12
CA LYS A 25 1.37 8.28 -15.40
C LYS A 25 2.53 7.70 -16.20
N GLY A 26 2.44 6.43 -16.60
CA GLY A 26 3.49 5.73 -17.34
C GLY A 26 4.46 4.93 -16.47
N ASP A 27 4.35 5.06 -15.14
CA ASP A 27 5.18 4.29 -14.21
C ASP A 27 4.80 2.80 -14.23
N TYR A 28 5.81 1.94 -14.26
CA TYR A 28 5.66 0.53 -13.94
C TYR A 28 6.07 0.30 -12.49
N PHE A 29 5.09 0.11 -11.61
CA PHE A 29 5.28 0.06 -10.16
C PHE A 29 5.06 -1.36 -9.62
N ILE A 30 5.99 -1.84 -8.78
CA ILE A 30 5.91 -3.16 -8.13
C ILE A 30 5.89 -2.96 -6.62
N LEU A 31 4.95 -3.63 -5.95
CA LEU A 31 4.89 -3.69 -4.49
C LEU A 31 5.58 -4.97 -3.98
N LEU A 32 6.65 -4.81 -3.20
CA LEU A 32 7.45 -5.91 -2.65
C LEU A 32 7.30 -6.05 -1.13
N GLY A 33 7.60 -7.24 -0.61
CA GLY A 33 7.59 -7.53 0.82
C GLY A 33 7.23 -8.98 1.14
N PRO A 34 7.50 -9.46 2.37
CA PRO A 34 7.24 -10.84 2.78
C PRO A 34 5.74 -11.20 2.72
N SER A 35 5.42 -12.49 2.79
CA SER A 35 4.02 -12.94 2.90
C SER A 35 3.37 -12.32 4.14
N GLY A 36 2.10 -11.92 4.04
CA GLY A 36 1.38 -11.23 5.12
C GLY A 36 1.68 -9.74 5.28
N ALA A 37 2.57 -9.14 4.47
CA ALA A 37 2.89 -7.70 4.54
C ALA A 37 1.76 -6.75 4.06
N GLY A 38 0.58 -7.28 3.71
CA GLY A 38 -0.56 -6.45 3.30
C GLY A 38 -0.60 -6.03 1.83
N LYS A 39 0.17 -6.69 0.96
CA LYS A 39 0.30 -6.30 -0.45
C LYS A 39 -0.99 -6.50 -1.28
N SER A 40 -1.89 -7.37 -0.83
CA SER A 40 -3.08 -7.79 -1.59
C SER A 40 -4.42 -7.31 -0.97
N VAL A 41 -4.39 -6.63 0.17
CA VAL A 41 -5.58 -6.29 0.99
C VAL A 41 -5.97 -4.82 0.94
#